data_AF-A0A839TSG7-F1
#
_entry.id   AF-A0A839TSG7-F1
#
_cell.length_a   1.000
_cell.length_b   1.000
_cell.length_c   1.000
_cell.angle_alpha   90.00
_cell.angle_beta   90.00
_cell.angle_gamma   90.00
#
_symmetry.space_group_name_H-M   'P 1'
#
loop_
_entity.id
_entity.type
_entity.pdbx_description
1 polymer ?
#
loop_
_entity_poly.entity_id
_entity_poly.type
_entity_poly.pdbx_seq_one_letter_code
_entity_poly.pdbx_strand_id
1 'polypeptide(L)'
;MALEPLYSINVVCCNCEHQFSTSRVRPSFKKAVRTDADFCAYYNNENPDYYVVRVCPKCGFASTEHSTERLSDVQKKQFAEKIGKRWIERDYSGHRDWENALETYKLALLCAQTIGEKDRIIASLLHHIAWLYRYKGDEEQEQRFLKYCLDSYIRVYELEGVGANNARLLYLIGELNRRTGDFHQAVKWFSRVINDKHIVDSAMIHASREQWGVLRQQMLDKRMELPGEMNPA
;
A
#
# COMPACT_ATOMS: atom_id res chain seq x y z
N MET A 1 -29.13 -8.45 19.17
CA MET A 1 -28.67 -7.34 18.31
C MET A 1 -27.41 -7.79 17.61
N ALA A 2 -27.34 -7.66 16.28
CA ALA A 2 -26.10 -7.94 15.56
C ALA A 2 -25.02 -6.93 15.96
N LEU A 3 -23.78 -7.37 16.18
CA LEU A 3 -22.69 -6.49 16.56
C LEU A 3 -22.34 -5.59 15.36
N GLU A 4 -22.28 -4.28 15.55
CA GLU A 4 -21.85 -3.36 14.49
C GLU A 4 -20.38 -3.62 14.11
N PRO A 5 -20.06 -3.69 12.80
CA PRO A 5 -18.72 -4.03 12.32
C PRO A 5 -17.69 -2.93 12.62
N LEU A 6 -18.15 -1.69 12.76
CA LEU A 6 -17.31 -0.53 13.01
C LEU A 6 -17.23 -0.19 14.50
N TYR A 7 -16.13 0.44 14.88
CA TYR A 7 -15.97 1.13 16.16
C TYR A 7 -15.20 2.43 15.94
N SER A 8 -15.46 3.42 16.79
CA SER A 8 -14.77 4.71 16.73
C SER A 8 -13.54 4.70 17.62
N ILE A 9 -12.48 5.35 17.14
CA ILE A 9 -11.28 5.69 17.93
C ILE A 9 -11.09 7.21 17.94
N ASN A 10 -10.49 7.73 19.00
CA ASN A 10 -10.11 9.15 19.09
C ASN A 10 -8.68 9.36 18.60
N VAL A 11 -8.47 10.44 17.85
CA VAL A 11 -7.19 10.79 17.23
C VAL A 11 -6.93 12.28 17.43
N VAL A 12 -5.68 12.64 17.67
CA VAL A 12 -5.22 14.03 17.69
C VAL A 12 -4.52 14.32 16.37
N CYS A 13 -4.96 15.35 15.65
CA CYS A 13 -4.34 15.73 14.38
C CYS A 13 -2.89 16.22 14.59
N CYS A 14 -1.90 15.60 13.96
CA CYS A 14 -0.49 16.01 14.10
C CYS A 14 -0.14 17.36 13.45
N ASN A 15 -1.03 17.90 12.61
CA ASN A 15 -0.92 19.24 12.04
C ASN A 15 -1.51 20.35 12.94
N CYS A 16 -2.81 20.29 13.26
CA CYS A 16 -3.53 21.36 13.94
C CYS A 16 -4.05 21.02 15.36
N GLU A 17 -3.66 19.86 15.90
CA GLU A 17 -3.97 19.39 17.28
C GLU A 17 -5.45 19.21 17.60
N HIS A 18 -6.33 19.35 16.60
CA HIS A 18 -7.75 19.09 16.75
C HIS A 18 -7.98 17.61 17.09
N GLN A 19 -8.75 17.36 18.14
CA GLN A 19 -9.19 16.02 18.53
C GLN A 19 -10.45 15.66 17.74
N PHE A 20 -10.44 14.49 17.11
CA PHE A 20 -11.57 13.99 16.33
C PHE A 20 -11.69 12.47 16.43
N SER A 21 -12.85 11.95 16.09
CA SER A 21 -13.09 10.50 16.03
C SER A 21 -13.00 9.99 14.59
N THR A 22 -12.52 8.76 14.41
CA THR A 22 -12.49 8.06 13.11
C THR A 22 -12.87 6.61 13.29
N SER A 23 -13.46 6.02 12.24
CA SER A 23 -13.89 4.62 12.27
C SER A 23 -12.75 3.65 12.02
N ARG A 24 -12.88 2.45 12.60
CA ARG A 24 -12.07 1.26 12.32
C ARG A 24 -12.97 0.03 12.27
N VAL A 25 -12.58 -0.98 11.50
CA VAL A 25 -13.25 -2.28 11.49
C VAL A 25 -12.79 -3.10 12.69
N ARG A 26 -13.75 -3.67 13.43
CA ARG A 26 -13.47 -4.55 14.57
C ARG A 26 -12.68 -5.79 14.12
N PRO A 27 -11.69 -6.26 14.90
CA PRO A 27 -10.87 -7.42 14.53
C PRO A 27 -11.68 -8.67 14.14
N SER A 28 -12.80 -8.94 14.82
CA SER A 28 -13.68 -10.07 14.53
C SER A 28 -14.32 -10.03 13.14
N PHE A 29 -14.37 -8.87 12.50
CA PHE A 29 -14.92 -8.67 11.15
C PHE A 29 -13.84 -8.58 10.06
N LYS A 30 -12.53 -8.61 10.42
CA LYS A 30 -11.42 -8.49 9.46
C LYS A 30 -11.02 -9.81 8.77
N LYS A 31 -11.91 -10.82 8.71
CA LYS A 31 -11.58 -12.10 8.09
C LYS A 31 -11.66 -11.96 6.56
N ALA A 32 -10.50 -11.99 5.90
CA ALA A 32 -10.44 -12.02 4.44
C ALA A 32 -10.99 -13.34 3.89
N VAL A 33 -11.71 -13.25 2.79
CA VAL A 33 -12.25 -14.37 2.00
C VAL A 33 -11.19 -14.89 1.04
N ARG A 34 -10.39 -13.96 0.49
CA ARG A 34 -9.28 -14.23 -0.43
C ARG A 34 -8.22 -13.16 -0.23
N THR A 35 -6.98 -13.49 -0.50
CA THR A 35 -5.88 -12.53 -0.61
C THR A 35 -5.10 -12.83 -1.89
N ASP A 36 -4.87 -11.81 -2.70
CA ASP A 36 -4.05 -11.90 -3.90
C ASP A 36 -2.55 -11.93 -3.54
N ALA A 37 -1.71 -12.32 -4.51
CA ALA A 37 -0.27 -12.44 -4.32
C ALA A 37 0.44 -11.14 -3.90
N ASP A 38 -0.11 -9.96 -4.21
CA ASP A 38 0.40 -8.65 -3.75
C ASP A 38 -0.24 -8.19 -2.44
N PHE A 39 -0.89 -9.09 -1.71
CA PHE A 39 -1.57 -8.90 -0.41
C PHE A 39 -2.88 -8.10 -0.43
N CYS A 40 -3.45 -7.82 -1.60
CA CYS A 40 -4.80 -7.28 -1.69
C CYS A 40 -5.83 -8.29 -1.14
N ALA A 41 -6.57 -7.91 -0.11
CA ALA A 41 -7.51 -8.80 0.57
C ALA A 41 -8.97 -8.45 0.25
N TYR A 42 -9.81 -9.47 0.09
CA TYR A 42 -11.23 -9.33 -0.21
C TYR A 42 -12.05 -9.73 0.99
N TYR A 43 -13.11 -8.98 1.28
CA TYR A 43 -13.94 -9.14 2.47
C TYR A 43 -15.41 -9.25 2.05
N ASN A 44 -16.18 -10.13 2.72
CA ASN A 44 -17.62 -10.26 2.45
C ASN A 44 -18.46 -9.13 3.06
N ASN A 45 -17.94 -8.50 4.11
CA ASN A 45 -18.61 -7.44 4.86
C ASN A 45 -17.80 -6.14 4.68
N GLU A 46 -17.66 -5.39 5.77
CA GLU A 46 -16.88 -4.16 5.82
C GLU A 46 -15.42 -4.37 5.44
N ASN A 47 -14.93 -3.60 4.47
CA ASN A 47 -13.53 -3.66 4.03
C ASN A 47 -12.65 -2.81 4.96
N PRO A 48 -11.71 -3.40 5.73
CA PRO A 48 -10.82 -2.66 6.62
C PRO A 48 -9.94 -1.63 5.92
N ASP A 49 -9.60 -1.83 4.64
CA ASP A 49 -8.76 -0.91 3.86
C ASP A 49 -9.40 0.48 3.79
N TYR A 50 -10.73 0.56 3.73
CA TYR A 50 -11.44 1.84 3.59
C TYR A 50 -11.22 2.78 4.78
N TYR A 51 -10.79 2.22 5.91
CA TYR A 51 -10.69 2.92 7.18
C TYR A 51 -9.26 3.16 7.62
N VAL A 52 -8.23 2.79 6.86
CA VAL A 52 -6.82 2.93 7.27
C VAL A 52 -6.44 4.40 7.42
N VAL A 53 -6.81 5.23 6.44
CA VAL A 53 -6.52 6.67 6.43
C VAL A 53 -7.43 7.42 7.40
N ARG A 54 -6.82 8.30 8.18
CA ARG A 54 -7.46 9.20 9.13
C ARG A 54 -7.38 10.61 8.55
N VAL A 55 -8.52 11.31 8.45
CA VAL A 55 -8.59 12.67 7.90
C VAL A 55 -9.08 13.60 9.00
N CYS A 56 -8.31 14.65 9.30
CA CYS A 56 -8.74 15.67 10.25
C CYS A 56 -9.88 16.50 9.63
N PRO A 57 -11.08 16.55 10.22
CA PRO A 57 -12.21 17.26 9.64
C PRO A 57 -11.97 18.78 9.57
N LYS A 58 -11.22 19.32 10.53
CA LYS A 58 -10.92 20.75 10.66
C LYS A 58 -9.92 21.26 9.61
N CYS A 59 -8.82 20.56 9.38
CA CYS A 59 -7.73 21.07 8.52
C CYS A 59 -7.46 20.25 7.27
N GLY A 60 -8.09 19.07 7.12
CA GLY A 60 -7.91 18.20 5.96
C GLY A 60 -6.61 17.40 5.95
N PHE A 61 -5.79 17.50 7.01
CA PHE A 61 -4.58 16.70 7.08
C PHE A 61 -4.94 15.21 7.16
N ALA A 62 -4.47 14.44 6.19
CA ALA A 62 -4.75 13.02 6.07
C ALA A 62 -3.48 12.19 6.25
N SER A 63 -3.55 11.19 7.12
CA SER A 63 -2.42 10.33 7.46
C SER A 63 -2.85 8.94 7.87
N THR A 64 -1.87 8.05 8.00
CA THR A 64 -2.07 6.70 8.56
C THR A 64 -1.47 6.63 9.95
N GLU A 65 -1.68 5.51 10.64
CA GLU A 65 -1.08 5.28 11.96
C GLU A 65 0.43 5.07 11.95
N HIS A 66 1.01 4.84 10.77
CA HIS A 66 2.46 4.68 10.58
C HIS A 66 3.12 5.96 10.06
N SER A 67 2.34 7.02 9.80
CA SER A 67 2.86 8.32 9.36
C SER A 67 3.54 9.06 10.52
N THR A 68 4.27 10.14 10.22
CA THR A 68 4.89 10.97 11.27
C THR A 68 3.87 11.45 12.32
N GLU A 69 4.27 11.38 13.58
CA GLU A 69 3.42 11.75 14.73
C GLU A 69 3.38 13.26 14.96
N ARG A 70 4.37 14.01 14.47
CA ARG A 70 4.46 15.47 14.62
C ARG A 70 5.07 16.10 13.37
N LEU A 71 4.46 17.21 12.94
CA LEU A 71 4.99 18.04 11.86
C LEU A 71 5.88 19.15 12.40
N SER A 72 7.02 19.37 11.73
CA SER A 72 7.83 20.58 11.91
C SER A 72 7.09 21.83 11.38
N ASP A 73 7.50 23.02 11.81
CA ASP A 73 6.89 24.27 11.33
C ASP A 73 7.01 24.44 9.81
N VAL A 74 8.11 23.97 9.22
CA VAL A 74 8.31 23.95 7.76
C VAL A 74 7.26 23.07 7.08
N GLN A 75 7.02 21.86 7.60
CA GLN A 75 6.02 20.94 7.05
C GLN A 75 4.60 21.47 7.23
N LYS A 76 4.27 22.05 8.40
CA LYS A 76 2.98 22.70 8.65
C LYS A 76 2.73 23.83 7.66
N LYS A 77 3.74 24.67 7.39
CA LYS A 77 3.66 25.75 6.40
C LYS A 77 3.44 25.20 4.99
N GLN A 78 4.22 24.19 4.56
CA GLN A 78 4.06 23.55 3.25
C GLN A 78 2.66 22.94 3.07
N PHE A 79 2.16 22.25 4.09
CA PHE A 79 0.81 21.70 4.09
C PHE A 79 -0.25 22.80 3.96
N ALA A 80 -0.16 23.86 4.77
CA ALA A 80 -1.11 24.96 4.75
C ALA A 80 -1.15 25.65 3.37
N GLU A 81 0.00 25.88 2.74
CA GLU A 81 0.11 26.56 1.45
C GLU A 81 -0.44 25.74 0.29
N LYS A 82 -0.17 24.42 0.26
CA LYS A 82 -0.55 23.56 -0.88
C LYS A 82 -1.94 22.94 -0.75
N ILE A 83 -2.36 22.61 0.48
CA ILE A 83 -3.57 21.83 0.76
C ILE A 83 -4.51 22.57 1.70
N GLY A 84 -4.03 22.91 2.91
CA GLY A 84 -4.88 23.37 4.01
C GLY A 84 -5.74 24.60 3.70
N LYS A 85 -5.21 25.58 2.94
CA LYS A 85 -5.96 26.79 2.53
C LYS A 85 -7.16 26.51 1.63
N ARG A 86 -7.18 25.37 0.93
CA ARG A 86 -8.27 24.96 0.02
C ARG A 86 -9.22 23.96 0.67
N TRP A 87 -8.95 23.58 1.92
CA TRP A 87 -9.76 22.61 2.63
C TRP A 87 -11.12 23.20 2.97
N ILE A 88 -12.16 22.43 2.68
CA ILE A 88 -13.51 22.67 3.17
C ILE A 88 -13.77 21.57 4.18
N GLU A 89 -14.24 21.94 5.38
CA GLU A 89 -14.46 20.97 6.45
C GLU A 89 -15.36 19.83 5.99
N ARG A 90 -14.89 18.61 6.22
CA ARG A 90 -15.59 17.37 5.86
C ARG A 90 -15.23 16.28 6.83
N ASP A 91 -16.25 15.56 7.29
CA ASP A 91 -16.07 14.42 8.17
C ASP A 91 -16.06 13.10 7.36
N TYR A 92 -15.09 12.25 7.67
CA TYR A 92 -14.93 10.89 7.12
C TYR A 92 -15.08 9.82 8.22
N SER A 93 -15.66 10.17 9.36
CA SER A 93 -16.10 9.22 10.37
C SER A 93 -17.34 8.43 9.91
N GLY A 94 -17.70 7.37 10.63
CA GLY A 94 -18.77 6.46 10.23
C GLY A 94 -18.37 5.49 9.12
N HIS A 95 -19.35 5.02 8.36
CA HIS A 95 -19.17 4.10 7.24
C HIS A 95 -18.58 4.82 6.03
N ARG A 96 -17.70 4.14 5.29
CA ARG A 96 -17.12 4.62 4.03
C ARG A 96 -17.45 3.65 2.91
N ASP A 97 -17.89 4.19 1.79
CA ASP A 97 -17.91 3.47 0.53
C ASP A 97 -16.54 3.56 -0.17
N TRP A 98 -16.47 2.97 -1.35
CA TRP A 98 -15.27 2.97 -2.18
C TRP A 98 -14.81 4.38 -2.56
N GLU A 99 -15.74 5.26 -2.91
CA GLU A 99 -15.47 6.63 -3.33
C GLU A 99 -14.84 7.43 -2.19
N ASN A 100 -15.41 7.36 -0.98
CA ASN A 100 -14.83 7.99 0.21
C ASN A 100 -13.46 7.39 0.55
N ALA A 101 -13.30 6.07 0.48
CA ALA A 101 -12.00 5.44 0.71
C ALA A 101 -10.94 5.98 -0.25
N LEU A 102 -11.21 5.97 -1.56
CA LEU A 102 -10.29 6.46 -2.58
C LEU A 102 -9.93 7.93 -2.38
N GLU A 103 -10.91 8.77 -2.03
CA GLU A 103 -10.68 10.18 -1.73
C GLU A 103 -9.73 10.36 -0.54
N THR A 104 -9.96 9.62 0.57
CA THR A 104 -9.06 9.70 1.73
C THR A 104 -7.63 9.27 1.40
N TYR A 105 -7.45 8.20 0.62
CA TYR A 105 -6.12 7.75 0.20
C TYR A 105 -5.41 8.74 -0.71
N LYS A 106 -6.12 9.34 -1.69
CA LYS A 106 -5.56 10.39 -2.54
C LYS A 106 -5.15 11.61 -1.72
N LEU A 107 -5.97 12.01 -0.75
CA LEU A 107 -5.66 13.11 0.16
C LEU A 107 -4.44 12.80 1.04
N ALA A 108 -4.33 11.58 1.58
CA ALA A 108 -3.17 11.14 2.35
C ALA A 108 -1.90 11.10 1.50
N LEU A 109 -1.98 10.64 0.25
CA LEU A 109 -0.85 10.65 -0.67
C LEU A 109 -0.37 12.08 -0.94
N LEU A 110 -1.30 13.01 -1.19
CA LEU A 110 -0.97 14.42 -1.39
C LEU A 110 -0.34 15.05 -0.14
N CYS A 111 -0.87 14.74 1.04
CA CYS A 111 -0.31 15.18 2.32
C CYS A 111 1.12 14.65 2.50
N ALA A 112 1.32 13.34 2.36
CA ALA A 112 2.61 12.67 2.51
C ALA A 112 3.67 13.24 1.56
N GLN A 113 3.34 13.44 0.29
CA GLN A 113 4.24 14.04 -0.70
C GLN A 113 4.53 15.52 -0.38
N THR A 114 3.54 16.27 0.11
CA THR A 114 3.69 17.70 0.43
C THR A 114 4.65 17.93 1.58
N ILE A 115 4.60 17.10 2.61
CA ILE A 115 5.44 17.24 3.81
C ILE A 115 6.77 16.47 3.73
N GLY A 116 7.03 15.77 2.61
CA GLY A 116 8.23 14.95 2.44
C GLY A 116 8.28 13.75 3.38
N GLU A 117 7.18 13.00 3.50
CA GLU A 117 7.13 11.78 4.31
C GLU A 117 7.97 10.64 3.70
N LYS A 118 8.31 9.63 4.51
CA LYS A 118 9.11 8.47 4.10
C LYS A 118 8.50 7.76 2.88
N ASP A 119 9.35 7.33 1.94
CA ASP A 119 8.93 6.57 0.75
C ASP A 119 8.12 5.32 1.09
N ARG A 120 8.36 4.69 2.25
CA ARG A 120 7.58 3.51 2.71
C ARG A 120 6.10 3.84 2.91
N ILE A 121 5.79 5.04 3.40
CA ILE A 121 4.40 5.50 3.57
C ILE A 121 3.79 5.82 2.21
N ILE A 122 4.54 6.51 1.34
CA ILE A 122 4.10 6.82 -0.03
C ILE A 122 3.80 5.53 -0.81
N ALA A 123 4.70 4.55 -0.77
CA ALA A 123 4.54 3.26 -1.42
C ALA A 123 3.30 2.51 -0.93
N SER A 124 3.07 2.48 0.38
CA SER A 124 1.89 1.86 0.99
C SER A 124 0.59 2.54 0.51
N LEU A 125 0.54 3.87 0.51
CA LEU A 125 -0.64 4.62 0.04
C LEU A 125 -0.93 4.34 -1.44
N LEU A 126 0.10 4.34 -2.28
CA LEU A 126 -0.02 4.01 -3.71
C LEU A 126 -0.53 2.57 -3.93
N HIS A 127 -0.05 1.61 -3.12
CA HIS A 127 -0.47 0.22 -3.22
C HIS A 127 -1.96 0.05 -2.90
N HIS A 128 -2.43 0.68 -1.82
CA HIS A 128 -3.85 0.63 -1.47
C HIS A 128 -4.72 1.36 -2.51
N ILE A 129 -4.25 2.46 -3.11
CA ILE A 129 -4.98 3.10 -4.22
C ILE A 129 -5.12 2.13 -5.40
N ALA A 130 -4.06 1.38 -5.74
CA ALA A 130 -4.14 0.35 -6.77
C ALA A 130 -5.17 -0.73 -6.41
N TRP A 131 -5.21 -1.19 -5.15
CA TRP A 131 -6.22 -2.14 -4.69
C TRP A 131 -7.64 -1.60 -4.78
N LEU A 132 -7.85 -0.32 -4.45
CA LEU A 132 -9.15 0.32 -4.62
C LEU A 132 -9.58 0.27 -6.09
N TYR A 133 -8.73 0.65 -7.04
CA TYR A 133 -9.09 0.52 -8.46
C TYR A 133 -9.35 -0.93 -8.89
N ARG A 134 -8.58 -1.89 -8.36
CA ARG A 134 -8.83 -3.32 -8.57
C ARG A 134 -10.22 -3.75 -8.11
N TYR A 135 -10.66 -3.31 -6.92
CA TYR A 135 -12.01 -3.61 -6.43
C TYR A 135 -13.12 -3.09 -7.36
N LYS A 136 -12.86 -2.02 -8.13
CA LYS A 136 -13.79 -1.44 -9.11
C LYS A 136 -13.64 -2.03 -10.51
N GLY A 137 -12.62 -2.87 -10.76
CA GLY A 137 -12.29 -3.40 -12.08
C GLY A 137 -11.67 -2.36 -13.04
N ASP A 138 -11.12 -1.26 -12.51
CA ASP A 138 -10.45 -0.24 -13.31
C ASP A 138 -8.98 -0.60 -13.51
N GLU A 139 -8.73 -1.45 -14.51
CA GLU A 139 -7.39 -1.98 -14.80
C GLU A 139 -6.40 -0.89 -15.24
N GLU A 140 -6.86 0.16 -15.92
CA GLU A 140 -6.00 1.26 -16.38
C GLU A 140 -5.42 2.03 -15.18
N GLN A 141 -6.30 2.44 -14.26
CA GLN A 141 -5.85 3.15 -13.06
C GLN A 141 -5.09 2.22 -12.11
N GLU A 142 -5.50 0.96 -11.97
CA GLU A 142 -4.73 -0.01 -11.20
C GLU A 142 -3.28 -0.09 -11.71
N GLN A 143 -3.10 -0.34 -13.00
CA GLN A 143 -1.76 -0.47 -13.61
C GLN A 143 -0.92 0.80 -13.43
N ARG A 144 -1.54 1.97 -13.55
CA ARG A 144 -0.87 3.25 -13.31
C ARG A 144 -0.35 3.36 -11.87
N PHE A 145 -1.19 3.05 -10.88
CA PHE A 145 -0.79 3.15 -9.47
C PHE A 145 0.16 2.03 -9.03
N LEU A 146 0.07 0.83 -9.60
CA LEU A 146 1.05 -0.24 -9.36
C LEU A 146 2.45 0.16 -9.83
N LYS A 147 2.58 0.86 -10.97
CA LYS A 147 3.88 1.36 -11.44
C LYS A 147 4.47 2.41 -10.48
N TYR A 148 3.68 3.40 -10.06
CA TYR A 148 4.15 4.38 -9.06
C TYR A 148 4.50 3.73 -7.71
N CYS A 149 3.73 2.72 -7.30
CA CYS A 149 3.98 1.94 -6.10
C CYS A 149 5.32 1.20 -6.19
N LEU A 150 5.56 0.51 -7.31
CA LEU A 150 6.81 -0.18 -7.61
C LEU A 150 8.01 0.77 -7.54
N ASP A 151 7.96 1.92 -8.21
CA ASP A 151 9.03 2.93 -8.18
C ASP A 151 9.33 3.37 -6.74
N SER A 152 8.29 3.53 -5.91
CA SER A 152 8.44 3.93 -4.51
C SER A 152 9.04 2.82 -3.66
N TYR A 153 8.65 1.55 -3.86
CA TYR A 153 9.28 0.43 -3.16
C TYR A 153 10.75 0.21 -3.56
N ILE A 154 11.11 0.46 -4.82
CA ILE A 154 12.51 0.45 -5.26
C ILE A 154 13.31 1.52 -4.49
N ARG A 155 12.81 2.76 -4.39
CA ARG A 155 13.46 3.81 -3.59
C ARG A 155 13.60 3.44 -2.12
N VAL A 156 12.58 2.81 -1.52
CA VAL A 156 12.66 2.28 -0.15
C VAL A 156 13.83 1.31 -0.01
N TYR A 157 13.93 0.35 -0.94
CA TYR A 157 15.01 -0.64 -0.94
C TYR A 157 16.39 0.01 -1.12
N GLU A 158 16.52 1.00 -2.02
CA GLU A 158 17.77 1.73 -2.25
C GLU A 158 18.22 2.54 -1.03
N LEU A 159 17.28 3.16 -0.31
CA LEU A 159 17.56 3.96 0.90
C LEU A 159 17.86 3.10 2.14
N GLU A 160 17.19 1.96 2.30
CA GLU A 160 17.43 1.03 3.42
C GLU A 160 18.76 0.27 3.28
N GLY A 161 19.34 0.27 2.08
CA GLY A 161 20.62 -0.36 1.77
C GLY A 161 20.50 -1.86 1.48
N VAL A 162 21.45 -2.37 0.69
CA VAL A 162 21.49 -3.75 0.14
C VAL A 162 21.43 -4.84 1.23
N GLY A 163 21.77 -4.52 2.49
CA GLY A 163 21.76 -5.45 3.63
C GLY A 163 20.45 -5.49 4.44
N ALA A 164 19.44 -4.69 4.09
CA ALA A 164 18.13 -4.82 4.70
C ALA A 164 17.44 -6.08 4.16
N ASN A 165 17.51 -7.18 4.92
CA ASN A 165 16.84 -8.46 4.61
C ASN A 165 15.33 -8.40 4.82
N ASN A 166 14.68 -7.40 4.24
CA ASN A 166 13.24 -7.28 4.26
C ASN A 166 12.66 -8.16 3.15
N ALA A 167 12.56 -9.47 3.43
CA ALA A 167 12.04 -10.47 2.51
C ALA A 167 10.69 -10.08 1.91
N ARG A 168 9.83 -9.44 2.71
CA ARG A 168 8.51 -8.97 2.28
C ARG A 168 8.60 -7.83 1.26
N LEU A 169 9.52 -6.89 1.44
CA LEU A 169 9.76 -5.81 0.46
C LEU A 169 10.28 -6.39 -0.86
N LEU A 170 11.28 -7.26 -0.79
CA LEU A 170 11.86 -7.90 -1.98
C LEU A 170 10.83 -8.71 -2.76
N TYR A 171 10.01 -9.51 -2.04
CA TYR A 171 8.90 -10.26 -2.62
C TYR A 171 7.88 -9.33 -3.29
N LEU A 172 7.49 -8.24 -2.62
CA LEU A 172 6.54 -7.26 -3.17
C LEU A 172 7.07 -6.61 -4.43
N ILE A 173 8.35 -6.23 -4.48
CA ILE A 173 8.95 -5.66 -5.69
C ILE A 173 8.89 -6.69 -6.83
N GLY A 174 9.21 -7.96 -6.57
CA GLY A 174 9.08 -9.03 -7.57
C GLY A 174 7.65 -9.21 -8.09
N GLU A 175 6.68 -9.26 -7.18
CA GLU A 175 5.27 -9.42 -7.53
C GLU A 175 4.70 -8.21 -8.29
N LEU A 176 5.10 -6.99 -7.93
CA LEU A 176 4.69 -5.78 -8.64
C LEU A 176 5.32 -5.69 -10.04
N ASN A 177 6.59 -6.08 -10.21
CA ASN A 177 7.19 -6.22 -11.54
C ASN A 177 6.40 -7.22 -12.39
N ARG A 178 6.03 -8.37 -11.82
CA ARG A 178 5.21 -9.38 -12.52
C ARG A 178 3.86 -8.81 -12.93
N ARG A 179 3.14 -8.15 -12.01
CA ARG A 179 1.81 -7.56 -12.28
C ARG A 179 1.83 -6.43 -13.30
N THR A 180 2.93 -5.69 -13.37
CA THR A 180 3.11 -4.57 -14.33
C THR A 180 3.75 -5.02 -15.65
N GLY A 181 4.11 -6.31 -15.77
CA GLY A 181 4.59 -6.93 -17.00
C GLY A 181 6.11 -6.96 -17.19
N ASP A 182 6.89 -6.44 -16.24
CA ASP A 182 8.36 -6.56 -16.25
C ASP A 182 8.79 -7.92 -15.68
N PHE A 183 8.64 -8.95 -16.50
CA PHE A 183 8.91 -10.32 -16.09
C PHE A 183 10.39 -10.57 -15.78
N HIS A 184 11.32 -9.96 -16.53
CA HIS A 184 12.75 -10.14 -16.29
C HIS A 184 13.18 -9.57 -14.94
N GLN A 185 12.65 -8.41 -14.54
CA GLN A 185 12.93 -7.88 -13.20
C GLN A 185 12.26 -8.75 -12.13
N ALA A 186 11.03 -9.20 -12.35
CA ALA A 186 10.34 -10.10 -11.41
C ALA A 186 11.16 -11.36 -11.12
N VAL A 187 11.77 -11.98 -12.15
CA VAL A 187 12.72 -13.10 -11.99
C VAL A 187 13.84 -12.69 -11.01
N LYS A 188 14.56 -11.59 -11.27
CA LYS A 188 15.70 -11.20 -10.42
C LYS A 188 15.30 -11.02 -8.95
N TRP A 189 14.17 -10.36 -8.68
CA TRP A 189 13.71 -10.09 -7.31
C TRP A 189 13.28 -11.35 -6.58
N PHE A 190 12.50 -12.24 -7.20
CA PHE A 190 12.13 -13.50 -6.57
C PHE A 190 13.36 -14.39 -6.32
N SER A 191 14.34 -14.39 -7.24
CA SER A 191 15.56 -15.20 -7.13
C SER A 191 16.38 -14.77 -5.93
N ARG A 192 16.45 -13.46 -5.72
CA ARG A 192 17.09 -12.89 -4.56
C ARG A 192 16.45 -13.36 -3.26
N VAL A 193 15.12 -13.38 -3.17
CA VAL A 193 14.42 -13.87 -1.96
C VAL A 193 14.69 -15.36 -1.73
N ILE A 194 14.72 -16.16 -2.80
CA ILE A 194 14.85 -17.62 -2.71
C ILE A 194 16.29 -18.06 -2.37
N ASN A 195 17.28 -17.35 -2.90
CA ASN A 195 18.69 -17.78 -2.88
C ASN A 195 19.53 -17.09 -1.80
N ASP A 196 19.08 -15.95 -1.26
CA ASP A 196 19.81 -15.25 -0.19
C ASP A 196 19.66 -16.00 1.15
N LYS A 197 20.78 -16.56 1.62
CA LYS A 197 20.83 -17.36 2.86
C LYS A 197 20.55 -16.54 4.12
N HIS A 198 20.63 -15.22 4.05
CA HIS A 198 20.31 -14.35 5.19
C HIS A 198 18.80 -14.08 5.32
N ILE A 199 18.01 -14.43 4.31
CA ILE A 199 16.55 -14.38 4.37
C ILE A 199 16.04 -15.69 4.99
N VAL A 200 15.43 -15.58 6.17
CA VAL A 200 14.88 -16.73 6.92
C VAL A 200 13.35 -16.73 6.99
N ASP A 201 12.69 -15.76 6.35
CA ASP A 201 11.23 -15.67 6.27
C ASP A 201 10.68 -16.76 5.34
N SER A 202 10.38 -17.92 5.93
CA SER A 202 9.88 -19.10 5.21
C SER A 202 8.60 -18.82 4.40
N ALA A 203 7.73 -17.93 4.88
CA ALA A 203 6.50 -17.57 4.17
C ALA A 203 6.81 -16.80 2.90
N MET A 204 7.72 -15.82 2.95
CA MET A 204 8.13 -15.05 1.77
C MET A 204 8.96 -15.88 0.78
N ILE A 205 9.79 -16.81 1.27
CA ILE A 205 10.51 -17.76 0.39
C ILE A 205 9.51 -18.65 -0.35
N HIS A 206 8.53 -19.22 0.36
CA HIS A 206 7.50 -20.05 -0.26
C HIS A 206 6.68 -19.27 -1.30
N ALA A 207 6.18 -18.09 -0.92
CA ALA A 207 5.43 -17.22 -1.82
C ALA A 207 6.24 -16.84 -3.07
N SER A 208 7.54 -16.56 -2.90
CA SER A 208 8.43 -16.26 -4.03
C SER A 208 8.58 -17.45 -4.98
N ARG A 209 8.72 -18.68 -4.46
CA ARG A 209 8.79 -19.90 -5.30
C ARG A 209 7.50 -20.15 -6.06
N GLU A 210 6.36 -19.93 -5.41
CA GLU A 210 5.05 -20.05 -6.05
C GLU A 210 4.89 -19.03 -7.19
N GLN A 211 5.17 -17.75 -6.92
CA GLN A 211 5.07 -16.71 -7.95
C GLN A 211 6.13 -16.87 -9.05
N TRP A 212 7.29 -17.46 -8.74
CA TRP A 212 8.28 -17.85 -9.76
C TRP A 212 7.71 -18.86 -10.75
N GLY A 213 7.01 -19.89 -10.26
CA GLY A 213 6.37 -20.90 -11.11
C GLY A 213 5.29 -20.28 -12.00
N VAL A 214 4.43 -19.43 -11.42
CA VAL A 214 3.41 -18.67 -12.16
C VAL A 214 4.06 -17.80 -13.23
N LEU A 215 5.10 -17.05 -12.88
CA LEU A 215 5.82 -16.17 -13.80
C LEU A 215 6.42 -16.94 -14.97
N ARG A 216 7.05 -18.10 -14.71
CA ARG A 216 7.61 -18.95 -15.78
C ARG A 216 6.53 -19.37 -16.77
N GLN A 217 5.36 -19.79 -16.29
CA GLN A 217 4.24 -20.15 -17.17
C GLN A 217 3.76 -18.93 -17.99
N GLN A 218 3.63 -17.76 -17.35
CA GLN A 218 3.26 -16.51 -18.05
C GLN A 218 4.26 -16.12 -19.14
N MET A 219 5.57 -16.32 -18.91
CA MET A 219 6.60 -16.07 -19.91
C MET A 219 6.49 -17.04 -21.09
N LEU A 220 6.27 -18.33 -20.83
CA LEU A 220 6.08 -19.34 -21.86
C LEU A 220 4.83 -19.07 -22.72
N ASP A 221 3.70 -18.74 -22.08
CA ASP A 221 2.45 -18.43 -22.76
C ASP A 221 2.59 -17.20 -23.68
N LYS A 222 3.41 -16.22 -23.27
CA LYS A 222 3.77 -15.04 -24.07
C LYS A 222 4.93 -15.27 -25.04
N ARG A 223 5.47 -16.49 -25.15
CA ARG A 223 6.63 -16.85 -25.99
C ARG A 223 7.87 -15.99 -25.73
N MET A 224 8.07 -15.59 -24.47
CA MET A 224 9.26 -14.86 -24.03
C MET A 224 10.42 -15.82 -23.78
N GLU A 225 11.65 -15.35 -24.00
CA GLU A 225 12.84 -16.10 -23.66
C GLU A 225 12.97 -16.22 -22.14
N LEU A 226 13.15 -17.44 -21.64
CA LEU A 226 13.35 -17.69 -20.23
C LEU A 226 14.77 -17.29 -19.81
N PRO A 227 14.94 -16.49 -18.75
CA PRO A 227 16.25 -16.18 -18.20
C PRO A 227 16.97 -17.47 -17.75
N GLY A 228 18.30 -17.46 -17.75
CA GLY A 228 19.10 -18.61 -17.34
C GLY A 228 18.78 -19.09 -15.92
N GLU A 229 18.36 -18.19 -15.03
CA GLU A 229 17.92 -18.50 -13.67
C GLU A 229 16.65 -19.37 -13.63
N MET A 230 15.85 -19.40 -14.71
CA MET A 230 14.60 -20.16 -14.84
C MET A 230 14.75 -21.51 -15.55
N ASN A 231 15.94 -21.82 -16.08
CA ASN A 231 16.17 -23.11 -16.72
C ASN A 231 16.33 -24.18 -15.63
N PRO A 232 15.62 -25.32 -15.72
CA PRO A 232 15.89 -26.44 -14.85
C PRO A 232 17.35 -26.86 -15.08
N ALA A 233 18.11 -26.96 -13.98
CA ALA A 233 19.46 -27.52 -13.99
C ALA A 233 19.44 -28.99 -14.42
#